data_AF-A0A1V0TZU0-F1
#
_entry.id   AF-A0A1V0TZU0-F1
#
_cell.length_a   1.000
_cell.length_b   1.000
_cell.length_c   1.000
_cell.angle_alpha   90.00
_cell.angle_beta   90.00
_cell.angle_gamma   90.00
#
_symmetry.space_group_name_H-M   'P 1'
#
loop_
_entity.id
_entity.type
_entity.pdbx_description
1 polymer ?
#
loop_
_entity_poly.entity_id
_entity_poly.type
_entity_poly.pdbx_seq_one_letter_code
_entity_poly.pdbx_strand_id
1 'polypeptide(L)'
;MPARRSTPCWRNFRGPRTPAPTWHDQVMTLATTGQDVVDETGDAGAGLVVTATALLVLSVLMSIALLVPINSRVAQWTQGSVPADRKQQFGRWDRLHYVRVGVIITAFVPLVTGRA
;
A
#
# COMPACT_ATOMS: atom_id res chain seq x y z
N MET A 1 -28.73 4.34 -37.96
CA MET A 1 -27.82 5.16 -37.13
C MET A 1 -26.91 4.24 -36.33
N PRO A 2 -25.57 4.21 -36.53
CA PRO A 2 -24.69 3.39 -35.71
C PRO A 2 -24.40 4.08 -34.36
N ALA A 3 -24.51 3.32 -33.28
CA ALA A 3 -24.27 3.77 -31.90
C ALA A 3 -22.81 4.18 -31.68
N ARG A 4 -22.61 5.41 -31.23
CA ARG A 4 -21.31 5.99 -30.87
C ARG A 4 -20.80 5.31 -29.58
N ARG A 5 -19.86 4.38 -29.68
CA ARG A 5 -19.19 3.80 -28.50
C ARG A 5 -18.27 4.86 -27.89
N SER A 6 -18.65 5.37 -26.73
CA SER A 6 -17.80 6.23 -25.89
C SER A 6 -16.63 5.40 -25.36
N THR A 7 -15.43 5.66 -25.85
CA THR A 7 -14.20 5.15 -25.25
C THR A 7 -14.02 5.79 -23.87
N PRO A 8 -13.76 5.01 -22.81
CA PRO A 8 -13.50 5.56 -21.48
C PRO A 8 -12.29 6.51 -21.50
N CYS A 9 -12.43 7.68 -20.88
CA CYS A 9 -11.43 8.76 -20.88
C CYS A 9 -10.05 8.33 -20.35
N TRP A 10 -9.99 7.32 -19.48
CA TRP A 10 -8.73 6.79 -18.94
C TRP A 10 -7.83 6.11 -19.98
N ARG A 11 -8.37 5.74 -21.15
CA ARG A 11 -7.62 5.00 -22.18
C ARG A 11 -6.61 5.89 -22.94
N ASN A 12 -6.70 7.22 -22.79
CA ASN A 12 -5.83 8.21 -23.44
C ASN A 12 -4.61 8.64 -22.57
N PHE A 13 -4.44 8.13 -21.36
CA PHE A 13 -3.32 8.50 -20.46
C PHE A 13 -2.02 7.70 -20.66
N ARG A 14 -1.78 7.11 -21.83
CA ARG A 14 -0.47 6.50 -22.13
C ARG A 14 0.44 7.51 -22.81
N GLY A 15 1.22 8.24 -22.00
CA GLY A 15 2.39 9.00 -22.46
C GLY A 15 3.50 8.11 -23.03
N PRO A 16 4.60 8.69 -23.55
CA PRO A 16 5.72 7.94 -24.11
C PRO A 16 6.24 6.88 -23.13
N ARG A 17 6.41 5.65 -23.64
CA ARG A 17 6.97 4.51 -22.90
C ARG A 17 8.49 4.65 -22.74
N THR A 18 8.94 5.60 -21.93
CA THR A 18 10.22 5.40 -21.24
C THR A 18 9.99 4.24 -20.26
N PRO A 19 10.91 3.26 -20.12
CA PRO A 19 10.85 2.33 -19.01
C PRO A 19 11.07 3.15 -17.73
N ALA A 20 9.97 3.63 -17.15
CA ALA A 20 9.99 4.20 -15.82
C ALA A 20 10.48 3.09 -14.88
N PRO A 21 11.28 3.42 -13.85
CA PRO A 21 11.60 2.45 -12.81
C PRO A 21 10.28 1.83 -12.37
N THR A 22 10.21 0.51 -12.48
CA THR A 22 9.01 -0.19 -12.07
C THR A 22 8.83 0.07 -10.59
N TRP A 23 7.59 0.02 -10.11
CA TRP A 23 7.31 0.19 -8.68
C TRP A 23 8.12 -0.81 -7.84
N HIS A 24 8.48 -1.97 -8.40
CA HIS A 24 9.41 -2.93 -7.80
C HIS A 24 10.81 -2.36 -7.61
N ASP A 25 11.36 -1.66 -8.62
CA ASP A 25 12.69 -1.03 -8.52
C ASP A 25 12.71 0.03 -7.43
N GLN A 26 11.65 0.85 -7.33
CA GLN A 26 11.50 1.86 -6.27
C GLN A 26 11.34 1.23 -4.88
N VAL A 27 10.60 0.12 -4.76
CA VAL A 27 10.47 -0.65 -3.51
C VAL A 27 11.81 -1.27 -3.10
N MET A 28 12.56 -1.82 -4.05
CA MET A 28 13.86 -2.43 -3.77
C MET A 28 14.87 -1.37 -3.31
N THR A 29 14.90 -0.18 -3.93
CA THR A 29 15.76 0.93 -3.47
C THR A 29 15.42 1.37 -2.04
N LEU A 30 14.13 1.50 -1.69
CA LEU A 30 13.73 1.81 -0.32
C LEU A 30 14.12 0.71 0.68
N ALA A 31 14.04 -0.57 0.26
CA ALA A 31 14.42 -1.70 1.09
C ALA A 31 15.93 -1.74 1.34
N THR A 32 16.76 -1.49 0.32
CA THR A 32 18.23 -1.54 0.44
C THR A 32 18.77 -0.39 1.28
N THR A 33 18.30 0.84 1.07
CA THR A 33 18.76 2.00 1.88
C THR A 33 18.35 1.89 3.36
N GLY A 34 17.32 1.09 3.67
CA GLY A 34 16.92 0.81 5.04
C GLY A 34 17.85 -0.18 5.77
N GLN A 35 18.55 -1.06 5.04
CA GLN A 35 19.43 -2.08 5.63
C GLN A 35 20.78 -1.51 6.08
N ASP A 36 21.32 -0.54 5.34
CA ASP A 36 22.59 0.12 5.70
C ASP A 36 22.53 0.84 7.06
N VAL A 37 21.34 1.25 7.50
CA VAL A 37 21.12 1.88 8.83
C VAL A 37 21.12 0.85 9.97
N VAL A 38 20.76 -0.41 9.66
CA VAL A 38 20.60 -1.49 10.65
C VAL A 38 21.94 -2.15 10.98
N ASP A 39 22.82 -2.31 9.99
CA ASP A 39 24.07 -3.04 10.16
C ASP A 39 25.14 -2.28 10.97
N GLU A 40 24.99 -0.96 11.17
CA GLU A 40 26.00 -0.14 11.85
C GLU A 40 25.71 0.16 13.33
N THR A 41 24.49 -0.06 13.83
CA THR A 41 24.10 0.49 15.13
C THR A 41 24.14 -0.54 16.26
N GLY A 42 25.29 -0.63 16.93
CA GLY A 42 25.36 -1.16 18.29
C GLY A 42 24.88 -0.11 19.29
N ASP A 43 23.56 0.02 19.50
CA ASP A 43 23.00 0.71 20.67
C ASP A 43 21.49 0.44 20.79
N ALA A 44 20.90 0.67 21.98
CA ALA A 44 19.48 0.43 22.25
C ALA A 44 18.50 1.11 21.25
N GLY A 45 18.95 2.16 20.54
CA GLY A 45 18.21 2.80 19.46
C GLY A 45 18.04 1.94 18.20
N ALA A 46 18.96 1.01 17.93
CA ALA A 46 18.91 0.14 16.74
C ALA A 46 17.70 -0.80 16.76
N GLY A 47 17.38 -1.35 17.94
CA GLY A 47 16.23 -2.25 18.10
C GLY A 47 14.89 -1.56 17.84
N LEU A 48 14.78 -0.29 18.22
CA LEU A 48 13.58 0.52 17.98
C LEU A 48 13.38 0.84 16.49
N VAL A 49 14.47 1.14 15.77
CA VAL A 49 14.44 1.41 14.32
C VAL A 49 14.09 0.15 13.53
N VAL A 50 14.71 -1.00 13.86
CA VAL A 50 14.38 -2.30 13.24
C VAL A 50 12.91 -2.64 13.44
N THR A 51 12.40 -2.45 14.65
CA THR A 51 10.98 -2.71 14.97
C THR A 51 10.05 -1.79 14.16
N ALA A 52 10.36 -0.50 14.06
CA ALA A 52 9.60 0.46 13.27
C ALA A 52 9.57 0.08 11.78
N THR A 53 10.72 -0.26 11.20
CA THR A 53 10.84 -0.69 9.80
C THR A 53 10.04 -1.96 9.54
N ALA A 54 10.13 -2.96 10.42
CA ALA A 54 9.36 -4.20 10.29
C ALA A 54 7.84 -3.95 10.33
N LEU A 55 7.36 -3.08 11.22
CA LEU A 55 5.95 -2.69 11.29
C LEU A 55 5.48 -1.95 10.02
N LEU A 56 6.33 -1.11 9.43
CA LEU A 56 6.03 -0.43 8.17
C LEU A 56 5.96 -1.42 6.99
N VAL A 57 6.90 -2.36 6.89
CA VAL A 57 6.88 -3.41 5.87
C VAL A 57 5.62 -4.28 6.02
N LEU A 58 5.26 -4.66 7.24
CA LEU A 58 4.03 -5.40 7.53
C LEU A 58 2.78 -4.62 7.05
N SER A 59 2.73 -3.31 7.30
CA SER A 59 1.65 -2.43 6.83
C SER A 59 1.53 -2.42 5.30
N VAL A 60 2.66 -2.36 4.58
CA VAL A 60 2.70 -2.44 3.11
C VAL A 60 2.18 -3.80 2.63
N LEU A 61 2.63 -4.90 3.22
CA LEU A 61 2.18 -6.25 2.86
C LEU A 61 0.67 -6.42 3.08
N MET A 62 0.14 -5.94 4.20
CA MET A 62 -1.31 -5.92 4.44
C MET A 62 -2.04 -5.11 3.36
N SER A 63 -1.50 -3.95 2.98
CA SER A 63 -2.09 -3.13 1.92
C SER A 63 -2.12 -3.88 0.59
N ILE A 64 -1.01 -4.49 0.15
CA ILE A 64 -0.96 -5.22 -1.12
C ILE A 64 -1.93 -6.41 -1.11
N ALA A 65 -1.87 -7.24 -0.07
CA ALA A 65 -2.68 -8.45 0.03
C ALA A 65 -4.19 -8.19 0.12
N LEU A 66 -4.63 -6.99 0.50
CA LEU A 66 -6.04 -6.67 0.74
C LEU A 66 -6.58 -5.64 -0.26
N LEU A 67 -5.82 -4.57 -0.52
CA LEU A 67 -6.22 -3.51 -1.43
C LEU A 67 -6.24 -4.01 -2.87
N VAL A 68 -5.26 -4.81 -3.30
CA VAL A 68 -5.21 -5.31 -4.69
C VAL A 68 -6.38 -6.24 -5.01
N PRO A 69 -6.72 -7.24 -4.17
CA PRO A 69 -7.86 -8.11 -4.45
C PRO A 69 -9.20 -7.37 -4.37
N ILE A 70 -9.38 -6.47 -3.40
CA ILE A 70 -10.63 -5.69 -3.28
C ILE A 70 -10.76 -4.72 -4.47
N ASN A 71 -9.68 -4.05 -4.84
CA ASN A 71 -9.66 -3.16 -6.01
C ASN A 71 -10.03 -3.93 -7.29
N SER A 72 -9.48 -5.13 -7.45
CA SER A 72 -9.80 -6.00 -8.59
C SER A 72 -11.27 -6.44 -8.61
N ARG A 73 -11.89 -6.67 -7.44
CA ARG A 73 -13.33 -7.00 -7.32
C ARG A 73 -14.23 -5.80 -7.63
N VAL A 74 -13.91 -4.63 -7.09
CA VAL A 74 -14.68 -3.39 -7.35
C VAL A 74 -14.58 -2.97 -8.81
N ALA A 75 -13.43 -3.20 -9.46
CA ALA A 75 -13.25 -2.94 -10.88
C ALA A 75 -14.16 -3.78 -11.79
N GLN A 76 -14.73 -4.89 -11.29
CA GLN A 76 -15.67 -5.74 -12.03
C GLN A 76 -17.13 -5.33 -11.83
N TRP A 77 -17.43 -4.38 -10.93
CA TRP A 77 -18.80 -3.95 -10.67
C TRP A 77 -19.34 -3.07 -11.80
N THR A 78 -20.56 -3.37 -12.25
CA THR A 78 -21.34 -2.58 -13.21
C THR A 78 -22.61 -2.05 -12.54
N GLN A 79 -23.27 -1.05 -13.13
CA GLN A 79 -24.38 -0.27 -12.54
C GLN A 79 -25.62 -1.07 -12.06
N GLY A 80 -25.66 -2.40 -12.24
CA GLY A 80 -26.70 -3.28 -11.68
C GLY A 80 -26.18 -4.57 -11.02
N SER A 81 -24.86 -4.79 -10.97
CA SER A 81 -24.24 -6.03 -10.48
C SER A 81 -23.58 -5.87 -9.11
N VAL A 82 -24.01 -4.83 -8.37
CA VAL A 82 -23.54 -4.61 -7.00
C VAL A 82 -24.04 -5.76 -6.13
N PRO A 83 -23.14 -6.56 -5.55
CA PRO A 83 -23.56 -7.72 -4.80
C PRO A 83 -24.04 -7.31 -3.40
N ALA A 84 -25.01 -8.07 -2.86
CA ALA A 84 -25.67 -7.77 -1.59
C ALA A 84 -24.71 -7.82 -0.37
N ASP A 85 -23.57 -8.51 -0.50
CA ASP A 85 -22.51 -8.66 0.50
C ASP A 85 -21.59 -7.42 0.61
N ARG A 86 -21.82 -6.38 -0.20
CA ARG A 86 -21.07 -5.12 -0.20
C ARG A 86 -20.83 -4.57 1.22
N LYS A 87 -21.85 -4.58 2.09
CA LYS A 87 -21.73 -4.05 3.47
C LYS A 87 -20.73 -4.85 4.29
N GLN A 88 -20.70 -6.18 4.14
CA GLN A 88 -19.76 -7.05 4.85
C GLN A 88 -18.33 -6.86 4.35
N GLN A 89 -18.15 -6.69 3.03
CA GLN A 89 -16.86 -6.36 2.42
C GLN A 89 -16.30 -5.02 2.96
N PHE A 90 -17.12 -3.97 3.00
CA PHE A 90 -16.68 -2.67 3.55
C PHE A 90 -16.39 -2.75 5.07
N GLY A 91 -17.18 -3.48 5.85
CA GLY A 91 -16.90 -3.65 7.28
C GLY A 91 -15.59 -4.39 7.58
N ARG A 92 -15.24 -5.39 6.76
CA ARG A 92 -13.92 -6.06 6.83
C ARG A 92 -12.79 -5.11 6.45
N TRP A 93 -13.01 -4.29 5.41
CA TRP A 93 -12.05 -3.29 4.96
C TRP A 93 -11.79 -2.23 6.03
N ASP A 94 -12.83 -1.70 6.67
CA ASP A 94 -12.69 -0.75 7.78
C ASP A 94 -11.88 -1.33 8.94
N ARG A 95 -12.17 -2.58 9.35
CA ARG A 95 -11.42 -3.22 10.44
C ARG A 95 -9.94 -3.37 10.12
N LEU A 96 -9.62 -3.78 8.89
CA LEU A 96 -8.23 -3.91 8.43
C LEU A 96 -7.57 -2.54 8.26
N HIS A 97 -8.34 -1.52 7.87
CA HIS A 97 -7.88 -0.13 7.83
C HIS A 97 -7.47 0.35 9.22
N TYR A 98 -8.31 0.15 10.23
CA TYR A 98 -8.00 0.53 11.61
C TYR A 98 -6.76 -0.21 12.15
N VAL A 99 -6.64 -1.52 11.89
CA VAL A 99 -5.44 -2.28 12.27
C VAL A 99 -4.19 -1.68 11.61
N ARG A 100 -4.25 -1.39 10.31
CA ARG A 100 -3.11 -0.82 9.57
C ARG A 100 -2.72 0.55 10.11
N VAL A 101 -3.69 1.42 10.37
CA VAL A 101 -3.45 2.75 10.96
C VAL A 101 -2.81 2.61 12.34
N GLY A 102 -3.31 1.70 13.18
CA GLY A 102 -2.70 1.39 14.48
C GLY A 102 -1.24 0.92 14.35
N VAL A 103 -0.95 0.01 13.43
CA VAL A 103 0.42 -0.47 13.15
C VAL A 103 1.34 0.67 12.72
N ILE A 104 0.87 1.55 11.83
CA ILE A 104 1.64 2.73 11.39
C ILE A 104 1.90 3.65 12.59
N ILE A 105 0.88 3.99 13.38
CA ILE A 105 1.05 4.83 14.57
C ILE A 105 2.11 4.23 15.50
N THR A 106 2.02 2.93 15.82
CA THR A 106 3.00 2.23 16.67
C THR A 106 4.39 2.23 16.06
N ALA A 107 4.53 2.17 14.74
CA ALA A 107 5.83 2.25 14.06
C ALA A 107 6.44 3.66 14.16
N PHE A 108 5.63 4.71 14.13
CA PHE A 108 6.11 6.10 14.19
C PHE A 108 6.50 6.56 15.59
N VAL A 109 5.89 6.04 16.66
CA VAL A 109 6.25 6.37 18.05
C VAL A 109 7.77 6.26 18.31
N PRO A 110 8.42 5.09 18.10
CA PRO A 110 9.87 4.94 18.32
C PRO A 110 10.72 5.82 17.40
N LEU A 111 10.27 6.10 16.16
CA LEU A 111 10.98 6.97 15.23
C LEU A 111 11.00 8.44 15.67
N VAL A 112 9.99 8.86 16.43
CA VAL A 112 9.90 10.21 17.01
C VAL A 112 10.64 10.28 18.34
N THR A 113 10.44 9.29 19.24
CA THR A 113 11.09 9.30 20.57
C THR A 113 12.58 8.99 20.51
N GLY A 114 13.06 8.22 19.53
CA GLY A 114 14.48 7.96 19.31
C GLY A 114 15.23 9.09 18.57
N ARG A 115 14.53 10.18 18.20
CA ARG A 115 15.09 11.40 17.59
C ARG A 115 15.13 12.59 18.55
N ALA A 116 14.94 12.37 19.86
CA ALA A 116 14.97 13.38 20.91
C ALA A 116 16.30 13.37 21.68
#